data_AF-A0A2V9YYP8-F1
#
_entry.id   AF-A0A2V9YYP8-F1
#
_cell.length_a   1.000
_cell.length_b   1.000
_cell.length_c   1.000
_cell.angle_alpha   90.00
_cell.angle_beta   90.00
_cell.angle_gamma   90.00
#
_symmetry.space_group_name_H-M   'P 1'
#
loop_
_entity.id
_entity.type
_entity.pdbx_description
1 polymer ?
#
loop_
_entity_poly.entity_id
_entity_poly.type
_entity_poly.pdbx_seq_one_letter_code
_entity_poly.pdbx_strand_id
1 'polypeptide(L)'
;MEALEICQGLVLGCYRLSEREGGDVLGWAPDFPSEAAGNALEIWYKRVDGPKSRDPRRKKHPALSPDFLSSVPKWIPMIERVAKGSK
;
A
#
# COMPACT_ATOMS: atom_id res chain seq x y z
N MET A 1 -12.50 6.81 -6.04
CA MET A 1 -11.33 7.70 -5.90
C MET A 1 -10.98 7.81 -4.44
N GLU A 2 -11.93 8.13 -3.57
CA GLU A 2 -11.78 8.16 -2.10
C GLU A 2 -11.01 6.98 -1.48
N ALA A 3 -11.31 5.72 -1.85
CA ALA A 3 -10.61 4.55 -1.30
C ALA A 3 -9.11 4.46 -1.64
N LEU A 4 -8.69 5.01 -2.79
CA LEU A 4 -7.26 5.09 -3.16
C LEU A 4 -6.56 6.17 -2.33
N GLU A 5 -7.19 7.33 -2.17
CA GLU A 5 -6.64 8.45 -1.40
C GLU A 5 -6.49 8.09 0.08
N ILE A 6 -7.47 7.38 0.65
CA ILE A 6 -7.39 6.82 2.00
C ILE A 6 -6.23 5.80 2.11
N CYS A 7 -6.10 4.90 1.13
CA CYS A 7 -5.03 3.89 1.13
C CYS A 7 -3.64 4.56 1.03
N GLN A 8 -3.48 5.53 0.14
CA GLN A 8 -2.25 6.32 0.00
C GLN A 8 -1.92 7.08 1.28
N GLY A 9 -2.92 7.70 1.91
CA GLY A 9 -2.75 8.39 3.19
C GLY A 9 -2.28 7.45 4.30
N LEU A 10 -2.83 6.25 4.38
CA LEU A 10 -2.43 5.23 5.36
C LEU A 10 -0.99 4.76 5.11
N VAL A 11 -0.66 4.39 3.87
CA VAL A 11 0.70 3.96 3.51
C VAL A 11 1.73 5.06 3.79
N LEU A 12 1.43 6.31 3.42
CA LEU A 12 2.31 7.45 3.69
C LEU A 12 2.46 7.73 5.19
N GLY A 13 1.36 7.63 5.95
CA GLY A 13 1.36 7.78 7.40
C GLY A 13 2.25 6.73 8.07
N CYS A 14 2.08 5.46 7.69
CA CYS A 14 2.89 4.35 8.17
C CYS A 14 4.37 4.49 7.77
N TYR A 15 4.66 4.93 6.55
CA TYR A 15 6.04 5.17 6.10
C TYR A 15 6.73 6.26 6.93
N ARG A 16 6.04 7.38 7.15
CA ARG A 16 6.56 8.47 8.00
C ARG A 16 6.75 8.02 9.45
N LEU A 17 5.88 7.12 9.92
CA LEU A 17 6.00 6.53 11.25
C LEU A 17 7.22 5.62 11.34
N SER A 18 7.49 4.77 10.34
CA SER A 18 8.67 3.90 10.33
C SER A 18 9.99 4.66 10.20
N GLU A 19 9.98 5.84 9.57
CA GLU A 19 11.16 6.70 9.43
C GLU A 19 11.43 7.57 10.66
N ARG A 20 10.48 7.68 11.60
CA ARG A 20 10.69 8.40 12.85
C ARG A 20 11.39 7.50 13.86
N GLU A 21 12.59 7.90 14.27
CA GLU A 21 13.22 7.34 15.46
C GLU A 21 12.47 7.80 16.71
N GLY A 22 12.09 6.85 17.59
CA GLY A 22 11.69 7.16 18.96
C GLY A 22 10.18 7.28 19.23
N GLY A 23 9.50 6.15 19.24
CA GLY A 23 8.21 5.99 19.93
C GLY A 23 8.16 4.63 20.61
N ASP A 24 7.75 4.59 21.88
CA ASP A 24 7.69 3.38 22.73
C ASP A 24 6.95 2.20 22.05
N VAL A 25 5.95 2.52 21.22
CA VAL A 25 5.14 1.54 20.45
C VAL A 25 5.91 0.89 19.29
N LEU A 26 6.79 1.62 18.59
CA LEU A 26 7.56 1.07 17.46
C LEU A 26 8.80 0.29 17.91
N GLY A 27 9.29 0.54 19.13
CA GLY A 27 10.35 -0.25 19.74
C GLY A 27 9.93 -1.69 20.01
N TRP A 28 8.62 -1.93 20.21
CA TRP A 28 8.07 -3.26 20.46
C TRP A 28 7.61 -3.98 19.18
N ALA A 29 7.26 -3.24 18.13
CA ALA A 29 6.80 -3.79 16.85
C ALA A 29 7.30 -2.96 15.64
N PRO A 30 8.59 -3.10 15.25
CA PRO A 30 9.19 -2.30 14.18
C PRO A 30 8.61 -2.59 12.79
N ASP A 31 8.11 -3.80 12.56
CA ASP A 31 7.56 -4.22 11.26
C ASP A 31 6.10 -3.79 11.05
N PHE A 32 5.37 -3.48 12.14
CA PHE A 32 3.95 -3.16 12.12
C PHE A 32 3.56 -2.07 11.11
N PRO A 33 4.28 -0.94 10.96
CA PRO A 33 3.93 0.06 9.95
C PRO A 33 3.96 -0.50 8.53
N SER A 34 4.94 -1.35 8.21
CA SER A 34 5.06 -1.97 6.90
C SER A 34 3.97 -3.03 6.65
N GLU A 35 3.65 -3.83 7.66
CA GLU A 35 2.57 -4.82 7.59
C GLU A 35 1.19 -4.17 7.42
N ALA A 36 0.91 -3.13 8.21
CA ALA A 36 -0.35 -2.39 8.12
C ALA A 36 -0.53 -1.72 6.75
N ALA A 37 0.54 -1.12 6.22
CA ALA A 37 0.55 -0.54 4.87
C ALA A 37 0.36 -1.60 3.78
N GLY A 38 1.03 -2.75 3.89
CA GLY A 38 0.90 -3.87 2.96
C GLY A 38 -0.53 -4.43 2.93
N ASN A 39 -1.15 -4.62 4.10
CA ASN A 39 -2.53 -5.11 4.21
C ASN A 39 -3.54 -4.10 3.62
N ALA A 40 -3.36 -2.80 3.86
CA ALA A 40 -4.22 -1.78 3.27
C ALA A 40 -4.15 -1.77 1.72
N LEU A 41 -2.94 -1.94 1.16
CA LEU A 41 -2.74 -2.09 -0.29
C LEU A 41 -3.40 -3.36 -0.84
N GLU A 42 -3.26 -4.48 -0.15
CA GLU A 42 -3.87 -5.76 -0.55
C GLU A 42 -5.40 -5.66 -0.58
N ILE A 43 -6.01 -5.09 0.46
CA ILE A 43 -7.46 -4.86 0.53
C ILE A 43 -7.90 -3.93 -0.59
N TRP A 44 -7.14 -2.87 -0.87
CA TRP A 44 -7.44 -1.94 -1.94
C TRP A 44 -7.39 -2.62 -3.32
N TYR A 45 -6.32 -3.36 -3.63
CA TYR A 45 -6.21 -4.10 -4.89
C TYR A 45 -7.35 -5.11 -5.05
N LYS A 46 -7.60 -5.96 -4.03
CA LYS A 46 -8.71 -6.93 -4.06
C LYS A 46 -10.08 -6.29 -4.27
N ARG A 47 -10.32 -5.10 -3.71
CA ARG A 47 -11.58 -4.36 -3.88
C ARG A 47 -11.72 -3.79 -5.28
N VAL A 48 -10.62 -3.40 -5.92
CA VAL A 48 -10.62 -2.98 -7.33
C VAL A 48 -10.91 -4.16 -8.26
N ASP A 49 -10.39 -5.35 -7.93
CA ASP A 49 -10.54 -6.59 -8.73
C ASP A 49 -11.85 -7.37 -8.48
N GLY A 50 -12.88 -6.73 -7.88
CA GLY A 50 -14.11 -7.40 -7.45
C GLY A 50 -14.82 -8.26 -8.52
N PRO A 51 -15.70 -9.20 -8.10
CA PRO A 51 -16.25 -10.28 -8.94
C PRO A 51 -17.10 -9.85 -10.16
N LYS A 52 -17.35 -8.54 -10.32
CA LYS A 52 -18.06 -7.97 -11.48
C LYS A 52 -17.13 -7.53 -12.62
N SER A 53 -15.82 -7.50 -12.43
CA SER A 53 -14.87 -7.18 -13.51
C SER A 53 -14.58 -8.44 -14.35
N ARG A 54 -15.58 -8.90 -15.12
CA ARG A 54 -15.43 -9.98 -16.13
C ARG A 54 -14.70 -9.50 -17.39
N ASP A 55 -13.88 -8.45 -17.30
CA ASP A 55 -13.08 -7.98 -18.42
C ASP A 55 -11.65 -8.50 -18.29
N PRO A 56 -11.25 -9.55 -19.05
CA PRO A 56 -9.90 -10.10 -19.01
C PRO A 56 -8.82 -9.11 -19.48
N ARG A 57 -9.20 -7.95 -20.04
CA ARG A 57 -8.29 -6.89 -20.48
C ARG A 57 -8.08 -5.79 -19.44
N ARG A 58 -8.82 -5.78 -18.32
CA ARG A 58 -8.66 -4.81 -17.21
C ARG A 58 -7.79 -5.30 -16.05
N LYS A 59 -6.91 -6.29 -16.29
CA LYS A 59 -5.89 -6.75 -15.32
C LYS A 59 -4.73 -5.75 -15.09
N LYS A 60 -4.94 -4.46 -15.35
CA LYS A 60 -4.01 -3.42 -14.90
C LYS A 60 -4.56 -2.93 -13.59
N HIS A 61 -4.12 -3.56 -12.50
CA HIS A 61 -4.27 -2.99 -11.17
C HIS A 61 -3.91 -1.50 -11.25
N PRO A 62 -4.73 -0.60 -10.69
CA PRO A 62 -4.46 0.82 -10.75
C PRO A 62 -3.04 1.07 -10.20
N ALA A 63 -2.19 1.60 -11.07
CA ALA A 63 -0.84 1.95 -10.69
C ALA A 63 -0.92 3.12 -9.72
N LEU A 64 -0.22 3.03 -8.60
CA LEU A 64 0.04 4.20 -7.77
C LEU A 64 0.84 5.21 -8.61
N SER A 65 0.57 6.49 -8.43
CA SER A 65 1.26 7.54 -9.19
C SER A 65 2.77 7.52 -8.89
N PRO A 66 3.62 7.84 -9.87
CA PRO A 66 5.06 8.02 -9.64
C PRO A 66 5.36 9.02 -8.52
N ASP A 67 4.59 10.10 -8.42
CA ASP A 67 4.68 11.09 -7.33
C ASP A 67 4.40 10.51 -5.94
N PHE A 68 3.53 9.51 -5.85
CA PHE A 68 3.31 8.80 -4.61
C PHE A 68 4.49 7.89 -4.28
N LEU A 69 4.99 7.13 -5.26
CA LEU A 69 6.13 6.23 -5.06
C LEU A 69 7.40 6.98 -4.65
N SER A 70 7.61 8.19 -5.16
CA SER A 70 8.73 9.05 -4.74
C SER A 70 8.63 9.51 -3.28
N SER A 71 7.43 9.48 -2.70
CA SER A 71 7.20 9.82 -1.28
C SER A 71 7.49 8.66 -0.32
N VAL A 72 7.56 7.41 -0.81
CA VAL A 72 7.78 6.19 -0.02
C VAL A 72 8.86 5.27 -0.63
N PRO A 73 10.06 5.78 -0.95
CA PRO A 73 11.02 5.08 -1.82
C PRO A 73 11.49 3.73 -1.29
N LYS A 74 11.69 3.58 0.03
CA LYS A 74 12.14 2.29 0.62
C LYS A 74 11.07 1.20 0.53
N TRP A 75 9.80 1.58 0.36
CA TRP A 75 8.66 0.66 0.33
C TRP A 75 8.18 0.32 -1.08
N ILE A 76 8.80 0.88 -2.13
CA ILE A 76 8.52 0.52 -3.53
C ILE A 76 8.55 -1.00 -3.76
N PRO A 77 9.57 -1.76 -3.29
CA PRO A 77 9.61 -3.21 -3.50
C PRO A 77 8.45 -3.96 -2.81
N MET A 78 7.98 -3.46 -1.67
CA MET A 78 6.84 -4.02 -0.95
C MET A 78 5.55 -3.76 -1.73
N ILE A 79 5.33 -2.52 -2.16
CA ILE A 79 4.17 -2.11 -2.96
C ILE A 79 4.06 -2.95 -4.24
N GLU A 80 5.17 -3.11 -4.97
CA GLU A 80 5.21 -3.93 -6.17
C GLU A 80 4.88 -5.40 -5.90
N ARG A 81 5.35 -5.95 -4.77
CA ARG A 81 5.06 -7.32 -4.37
C ARG A 81 3.58 -7.52 -4.07
N VAL A 82 2.97 -6.59 -3.33
CA VAL A 82 1.54 -6.63 -3.00
C VAL A 82 0.68 -6.50 -4.28
N ALA A 83 1.07 -5.62 -5.19
CA ALA A 83 0.41 -5.46 -6.48
C ALA A 83 0.48 -6.73 -7.35
N LYS A 84 1.62 -7.45 -7.33
CA LYS A 84 1.80 -8.72 -8.06
C LYS A 84 1.09 -9.90 -7.39
N GLY A 85 1.03 -9.92 -6.07
CA GLY A 85 0.41 -10.98 -5.26
C GLY A 85 -1.12 -10.91 -5.18
N SER A 86 -1.71 -9.76 -5.51
CA SER A 86 -3.17 -9.57 -5.59
C SER A 86 -3.78 -10.06 -6.92
N LYS A 87 -3.04 -10.87 -7.69
CA LYS A 87 -3.37 -11.35 -9.04
C LYS A 87 -4.18 -12.65 -9.05
#